data_AF-A0A7M7R487-F1
#
_entry.id   AF-A0A7M7R487-F1
#
_cell.length_a   1.000
_cell.length_b   1.000
_cell.length_c   1.000
_cell.angle_alpha   90.00
_cell.angle_beta   90.00
_cell.angle_gamma   90.00
#
_symmetry.space_group_name_H-M   'P 1'
#
loop_
_entity.id
_entity.type
_entity.pdbx_description
1 polymer ?
#
loop_
_entity_poly.entity_id
_entity_poly.type
_entity_poly.pdbx_seq_one_letter_code
_entity_poly.pdbx_strand_id
1 'polypeptide(L)'
;MDDDNDQEHLIEDDYYTFLNIPRNATQEEINYAYRRQSKLYHPDKHVDPVLKKEAEILFNRTKAAYKVLSNPHQRAIYDSVGIRGLQTEGWEIVERTKTPQEIREEYEYLAKEAEERKLLRLTNPTTSITMNINATDLFNRYDKDYEDSRDILSCIEVSGMSFTQSIEAPLTLQDIITMYGQLSTRNGIGSGSIHIAAKRLLSSKGWIELEVGAGNGPTISFKGFRLLPHKLMFNGATVLEFTPVEIKASLVGTLTMQLDTHTIGELTYNAGSESSMSTGIVRDTDRSYTSFSIHLGIIRSFISFNYVYKMHEKEMKLRGSVKAGTFGLVVEYGAEKKISRHTRLSATVSAGVPTGVMLKLKLNRSFQTYAFPIHLSDEVLPATVFYATVVPIMTWVILKKIVIDPMVKKREEREKEKEKEVNKTRMMEKQKEAESATKLMKATVSRIRATEESKKGLIISKALYGRFVYPQQDQYNSDQRPIHRDEVIDVTIPLQCLVKDSKLILYDASKSELPGFYDPCVGEEKQLLIQYLFRNQTHECIVKDNAPVRIPLPSHRVNTT
;
A
#
# COMPACT_ATOMS: atom_id res chain seq x y z
N MET A 1 -1.92 23.19 26.01
CA MET A 1 -2.87 23.08 27.13
C MET A 1 -4.12 23.76 26.65
N ASP A 2 -5.09 22.96 26.20
CA ASP A 2 -6.48 23.30 25.86
C ASP A 2 -7.06 22.05 25.16
N ASP A 3 -7.09 20.91 25.87
CA ASP A 3 -7.64 19.65 25.35
C ASP A 3 -8.56 18.96 26.38
N ASP A 4 -9.12 19.74 27.30
CA ASP A 4 -10.00 19.24 28.38
C ASP A 4 -11.50 19.49 28.13
N ASN A 5 -11.90 19.98 26.94
CA ASN A 5 -13.30 20.38 26.69
C ASN A 5 -14.09 19.48 25.72
N ASP A 6 -13.50 18.36 25.25
CA ASP A 6 -14.19 17.33 24.46
C ASP A 6 -14.53 16.06 25.29
N GLN A 7 -14.48 16.15 26.62
CA GLN A 7 -15.00 15.10 27.53
C GLN A 7 -16.50 15.29 27.81
N GLU A 8 -17.31 15.51 26.77
CA GLU A 8 -18.77 15.47 26.89
C GLU A 8 -19.24 14.00 27.08
N HIS A 9 -19.37 13.57 28.34
CA HIS A 9 -20.13 12.40 28.80
C HIS A 9 -19.93 11.07 28.05
N LEU A 10 -18.68 10.61 27.88
CA LEU A 10 -18.41 9.18 27.72
C LEU A 10 -18.34 8.52 29.11
N ILE A 11 -19.49 8.35 29.76
CA ILE A 11 -19.60 7.21 30.66
C ILE A 11 -19.44 6.00 29.74
N GLU A 12 -18.32 5.28 29.90
CA GLU A 12 -18.08 3.96 29.30
C GLU A 12 -19.16 2.99 29.80
N ASP A 13 -20.36 3.12 29.24
CA ASP A 13 -21.50 2.34 29.65
C ASP A 13 -21.37 0.96 29.03
N ASP A 14 -20.91 0.05 29.87
CA ASP A 14 -20.80 -1.35 29.54
C ASP A 14 -22.13 -1.88 28.96
N TYR A 15 -22.12 -2.37 27.71
CA TYR A 15 -23.30 -2.92 27.03
C TYR A 15 -23.99 -4.04 27.83
N TYR A 16 -23.23 -4.80 28.63
CA TYR A 16 -23.80 -5.80 29.54
C TYR A 16 -24.60 -5.16 30.67
N THR A 17 -24.05 -4.12 31.29
CA THR A 17 -24.72 -3.33 32.33
C THR A 17 -25.94 -2.61 31.75
N PHE A 18 -25.84 -2.05 30.54
CA PHE A 18 -26.94 -1.38 29.86
C PHE A 18 -28.11 -2.33 29.58
N LEU A 19 -27.85 -3.52 29.03
CA LEU A 19 -28.88 -4.55 28.81
C LEU A 19 -29.30 -5.29 30.11
N ASN A 20 -28.60 -5.01 31.21
CA ASN A 20 -28.75 -5.65 32.51
C ASN A 20 -28.66 -7.18 32.42
N ILE A 21 -27.54 -7.66 31.89
CA ILE A 21 -27.20 -9.07 31.71
C ILE A 21 -25.75 -9.31 32.15
N PRO A 22 -25.40 -10.51 32.64
CA PRO A 22 -24.02 -10.81 33.00
C PRO A 22 -23.14 -11.00 31.74
N ARG A 23 -21.82 -10.82 31.87
CA ARG A 23 -20.88 -10.96 30.74
C ARG A 23 -20.85 -12.36 30.11
N ASN A 24 -21.23 -13.38 30.87
CA ASN A 24 -21.38 -14.76 30.41
C ASN A 24 -22.77 -15.08 29.83
N ALA A 25 -23.64 -14.07 29.62
CA ALA A 25 -25.00 -14.28 29.13
C ALA A 25 -25.04 -15.03 27.80
N THR A 26 -25.97 -15.97 27.68
CA THR A 26 -26.22 -16.72 26.45
C THR A 26 -26.88 -15.82 25.39
N GLN A 27 -26.85 -16.26 24.13
CA GLN A 27 -27.49 -15.53 23.03
C GLN A 27 -29.00 -15.34 23.27
N GLU A 28 -29.65 -16.31 23.91
CA GLU A 28 -31.07 -16.27 24.23
C GLU A 28 -31.38 -15.19 25.27
N GLU A 29 -30.54 -15.06 26.29
CA GLU A 29 -30.66 -14.02 27.33
C GLU A 29 -30.44 -12.62 26.75
N ILE A 30 -29.47 -12.46 25.83
CA ILE A 30 -29.24 -11.20 25.10
C ILE A 30 -30.46 -10.82 24.26
N ASN A 31 -31.01 -11.78 23.51
CA ASN A 31 -32.22 -11.57 22.70
C ASN A 31 -33.42 -11.20 23.57
N TYR A 32 -33.57 -11.85 24.73
CA TYR A 32 -34.65 -11.58 25.67
C TYR A 32 -34.55 -10.17 26.29
N ALA A 33 -33.35 -9.78 26.75
CA ALA A 33 -33.08 -8.46 27.32
C ALA A 33 -33.33 -7.34 26.29
N TYR A 34 -32.88 -7.53 25.05
CA TYR A 34 -33.15 -6.62 23.94
C TYR A 34 -34.64 -6.44 23.70
N ARG A 35 -35.40 -7.54 23.55
CA ARG A 35 -36.86 -7.48 23.33
C ARG A 35 -37.59 -6.75 24.46
N ARG A 36 -37.15 -6.92 25.71
CA ARG A 36 -37.71 -6.23 26.89
C ARG A 36 -37.46 -4.72 26.83
N GLN A 37 -36.23 -4.30 26.61
CA GLN A 37 -35.86 -2.87 26.57
C GLN A 37 -36.37 -2.15 25.33
N SER A 38 -36.34 -2.80 24.15
CA SER A 38 -36.92 -2.23 22.93
C SER A 38 -38.41 -1.97 23.05
N LYS A 39 -39.16 -2.82 23.78
CA LYS A 39 -40.59 -2.58 24.05
C LYS A 39 -40.83 -1.43 25.04
N LEU A 40 -39.85 -1.11 25.89
CA LEU A 40 -39.96 -0.04 26.89
C LEU A 40 -39.62 1.32 26.28
N TYR A 41 -38.54 1.38 25.50
CA TYR A 41 -38.03 2.61 24.88
C TYR A 41 -38.53 2.84 23.45
N HIS A 42 -39.56 2.13 23.00
CA HIS A 42 -40.11 2.35 21.65
C HIS A 42 -40.72 3.75 21.52
N PRO A 43 -40.35 4.57 20.51
CA PRO A 43 -40.81 5.95 20.38
C PRO A 43 -42.34 6.06 20.25
N ASP A 44 -43.01 5.06 19.67
CA ASP A 44 -44.48 5.05 19.52
C ASP A 44 -45.26 4.92 20.84
N LYS A 45 -44.60 4.55 21.95
CA LYS A 45 -45.25 4.44 23.26
C LYS A 45 -45.27 5.75 24.06
N HIS A 46 -44.52 6.75 23.60
CA HIS A 46 -44.35 8.01 24.32
C HIS A 46 -45.01 9.14 23.53
N VAL A 47 -46.04 9.75 24.11
CA VAL A 47 -46.87 10.78 23.45
C VAL A 47 -46.23 12.16 23.57
N ASP A 48 -45.53 12.41 24.69
CA ASP A 48 -44.87 13.70 24.92
C ASP A 48 -43.64 13.88 24.02
N PRO A 49 -43.47 15.05 23.37
CA PRO A 49 -42.40 15.29 22.42
C PRO A 49 -41.00 15.26 23.04
N VAL A 50 -40.87 15.55 24.34
CA VAL A 50 -39.59 15.47 25.08
C VAL A 50 -39.23 14.01 25.38
N LEU A 51 -40.16 13.26 25.98
CA LEU A 51 -39.99 11.84 26.29
C LEU A 51 -39.79 10.99 25.04
N LYS A 52 -40.40 11.36 23.92
CA LYS A 52 -40.23 10.68 22.63
C LYS A 52 -38.79 10.77 22.12
N LYS A 53 -38.14 11.95 22.25
CA LYS A 53 -36.73 12.13 21.88
C LYS A 53 -35.79 11.33 22.79
N GLU A 54 -36.04 11.31 24.09
CA GLU A 54 -35.24 10.52 25.05
C GLU A 54 -35.39 9.01 24.81
N ALA A 55 -36.62 8.55 24.54
CA ALA A 55 -36.89 7.16 24.17
C ALA A 55 -36.16 6.76 22.89
N GLU A 56 -36.09 7.65 21.88
CA GLU A 56 -35.36 7.41 20.64
C GLU A 56 -33.84 7.23 20.87
N ILE A 57 -33.23 8.05 21.73
CA ILE A 57 -31.82 7.92 22.11
C ILE A 57 -31.56 6.56 22.78
N LEU A 58 -32.38 6.19 23.77
CA LEU A 58 -32.26 4.92 24.49
C LEU A 58 -32.54 3.72 23.58
N PHE A 59 -33.48 3.84 22.64
CA PHE A 59 -33.78 2.80 21.67
C PHE A 59 -32.61 2.55 20.72
N ASN A 60 -32.02 3.61 20.17
CA ASN A 60 -30.85 3.53 19.31
C ASN A 60 -29.65 2.90 20.05
N ARG A 61 -29.49 3.25 21.32
CA ARG A 61 -28.48 2.66 22.21
C ARG A 61 -28.71 1.17 22.46
N THR A 62 -29.95 0.78 22.74
CA THR A 62 -30.35 -0.63 22.90
C THR A 62 -30.07 -1.44 21.64
N LYS A 63 -30.33 -0.87 20.47
CA LYS A 63 -30.02 -1.47 19.17
C LYS A 63 -28.52 -1.61 18.93
N ALA A 64 -27.73 -0.62 19.33
CA ALA A 64 -26.26 -0.68 19.23
C ALA A 64 -25.67 -1.77 20.13
N ALA A 65 -26.07 -1.81 21.41
CA ALA A 65 -25.63 -2.85 22.35
C ALA A 65 -25.99 -4.25 21.86
N TYR A 66 -27.22 -4.45 21.38
CA TYR A 66 -27.64 -5.72 20.80
C TYR A 66 -26.86 -6.10 19.54
N LYS A 67 -26.59 -5.15 18.63
CA LYS A 67 -25.81 -5.43 17.42
C LYS A 67 -24.44 -6.01 17.76
N VAL A 68 -23.77 -5.41 18.74
CA VAL A 68 -22.44 -5.82 19.20
C VAL A 68 -22.49 -7.15 19.94
N LEU A 69 -23.36 -7.28 20.93
CA LEU A 69 -23.41 -8.47 21.79
C LEU A 69 -24.03 -9.69 21.10
N SER A 70 -24.91 -9.48 20.12
CA SER A 70 -25.54 -10.57 19.36
C SER A 70 -24.61 -11.20 18.33
N ASN A 71 -23.61 -10.47 17.83
CA ASN A 71 -22.63 -11.01 16.91
C ASN A 71 -21.43 -11.55 17.71
N PRO A 72 -21.15 -12.88 17.69
CA PRO A 72 -20.06 -13.46 18.46
C PRO A 72 -18.67 -12.83 18.17
N HIS A 73 -18.45 -12.32 16.96
CA HIS A 73 -17.20 -11.65 16.59
C HIS A 73 -17.10 -10.26 17.24
N GLN A 74 -18.16 -9.46 17.15
CA GLN A 74 -18.19 -8.12 17.74
C GLN A 74 -18.18 -8.19 19.27
N ARG A 75 -18.83 -9.20 19.85
CA ARG A 75 -18.77 -9.50 21.28
C ARG A 75 -17.35 -9.83 21.74
N ALA A 76 -16.61 -10.67 21.00
CA ALA A 76 -15.23 -11.00 21.35
C ALA A 76 -14.29 -9.77 21.30
N ILE A 77 -14.47 -8.89 20.31
CA ILE A 77 -13.73 -7.62 20.22
C ILE A 77 -14.09 -6.70 21.39
N TYR A 78 -15.38 -6.60 21.70
CA TYR A 78 -15.87 -5.81 22.83
C TYR A 78 -15.38 -6.34 24.19
N ASP A 79 -15.34 -7.66 24.37
CA ASP A 79 -14.86 -8.30 25.60
C ASP A 79 -13.35 -8.14 25.81
N SER A 80 -12.58 -8.04 24.71
CA SER A 80 -11.11 -7.90 24.75
C SER A 80 -10.64 -6.45 24.82
N VAL A 81 -11.25 -5.56 24.04
CA VAL A 81 -10.77 -4.18 23.79
C VAL A 81 -11.81 -3.10 24.17
N GLY A 82 -13.07 -3.48 24.39
CA GLY A 82 -14.15 -2.55 24.70
C GLY A 82 -14.70 -1.80 23.48
N ILE A 83 -15.38 -0.66 23.71
CA ILE A 83 -16.04 0.13 22.66
C ILE A 83 -15.03 0.67 21.63
N ARG A 84 -13.81 1.00 22.06
CA ARG A 84 -12.74 1.55 21.21
C ARG A 84 -12.32 0.57 20.11
N GLY A 85 -12.34 -0.72 20.41
CA GLY A 85 -12.03 -1.75 19.42
C GLY A 85 -13.03 -1.78 18.26
N LEU A 86 -14.31 -1.51 18.52
CA LEU A 86 -15.36 -1.55 17.50
C LEU A 86 -15.33 -0.37 16.53
N GLN A 87 -14.59 0.71 16.86
CA GLN A 87 -14.54 1.96 16.09
C GLN A 87 -13.25 2.11 15.25
N THR A 88 -12.30 1.18 15.35
CA THR A 88 -11.00 1.30 14.68
C THR A 88 -11.12 1.04 13.18
N GLU A 89 -10.85 2.06 12.35
CA GLU A 89 -10.88 1.96 10.88
C GLU A 89 -9.73 1.09 10.34
N GLY A 90 -10.03 0.15 9.44
CA GLY A 90 -9.05 -0.78 8.86
C GLY A 90 -9.00 -2.16 9.53
N TRP A 91 -9.80 -2.38 10.57
CA TRP A 91 -10.03 -3.70 11.14
C TRP A 91 -10.96 -4.50 10.21
N GLU A 92 -10.40 -5.29 9.30
CA GLU A 92 -11.19 -6.31 8.60
C GLU A 92 -11.67 -7.33 9.63
N ILE A 93 -12.97 -7.62 9.63
CA ILE A 93 -13.63 -8.53 10.57
C ILE A 93 -12.92 -9.89 10.47
N VAL A 94 -11.97 -10.12 11.36
CA VAL A 94 -11.18 -11.34 11.37
C VAL A 94 -12.14 -12.50 11.62
N GLU A 95 -12.08 -13.51 10.76
CA GLU A 95 -12.73 -14.78 11.02
C GLU A 95 -12.32 -15.31 12.40
N ARG A 96 -13.12 -16.23 12.94
CA ARG A 96 -13.27 -16.63 14.36
C ARG A 96 -12.04 -17.26 15.04
N THR A 97 -10.84 -16.99 14.53
CA THR A 97 -9.64 -17.80 14.71
C THR A 97 -8.58 -17.19 15.62
N LYS A 98 -8.69 -15.91 16.02
CA LYS A 98 -7.69 -15.24 16.87
C LYS A 98 -8.06 -15.30 18.36
N THR A 99 -7.06 -15.46 19.22
CA THR A 99 -7.24 -15.49 20.68
C THR A 99 -7.47 -14.08 21.26
N PRO A 100 -8.08 -13.92 22.46
CA PRO A 100 -8.28 -12.60 23.07
C PRO A 100 -6.99 -11.81 23.31
N GLN A 101 -5.86 -12.50 23.53
CA GLN A 101 -4.55 -11.87 23.71
C GLN A 101 -3.99 -11.37 22.38
N GLU A 102 -4.07 -12.18 21.32
CA GLU A 102 -3.69 -11.77 19.96
C GLU A 102 -4.51 -10.57 19.46
N ILE A 103 -5.82 -10.55 19.75
CA ILE A 103 -6.70 -9.43 19.41
C ILE A 103 -6.23 -8.13 20.10
N ARG A 104 -5.80 -8.23 21.36
CA ARG A 104 -5.30 -7.08 22.12
C ARG A 104 -3.96 -6.58 21.59
N GLU A 105 -3.04 -7.48 21.31
CA GLU A 105 -1.72 -7.14 20.73
C GLU A 105 -1.85 -6.52 19.33
N GLU A 106 -2.74 -7.07 18.49
CA GLU A 106 -3.04 -6.52 17.17
C GLU A 106 -3.68 -5.13 17.26
N TYR A 107 -4.60 -4.94 18.20
CA TYR A 107 -5.17 -3.62 18.47
C TYR A 107 -4.11 -2.62 18.94
N GLU A 108 -3.24 -3.00 19.88
CA GLU A 108 -2.16 -2.13 20.37
C GLU A 108 -1.18 -1.76 19.24
N TYR A 109 -0.89 -2.71 18.34
CA TYR A 109 -0.08 -2.46 17.15
C TYR A 109 -0.76 -1.48 16.19
N LEU A 110 -2.04 -1.70 15.85
CA LEU A 110 -2.82 -0.82 14.97
C LEU A 110 -3.01 0.57 15.57
N ALA A 111 -3.19 0.68 16.89
CA ALA A 111 -3.30 1.95 17.59
C ALA A 111 -2.01 2.78 17.49
N LYS A 112 -0.84 2.15 17.72
CA LYS A 112 0.46 2.82 17.53
C LYS A 112 0.66 3.26 16.08
N GLU A 113 0.33 2.41 15.11
CA GLU A 113 0.46 2.77 13.69
C GLU A 113 -0.49 3.92 13.32
N ALA A 114 -1.71 3.94 13.86
CA ALA A 114 -2.67 5.02 13.66
C ALA A 114 -2.19 6.34 14.29
N GLU A 115 -1.57 6.29 15.47
CA GLU A 115 -0.95 7.45 16.11
C GLU A 115 0.22 8.00 15.27
N GLU A 116 1.12 7.14 14.79
CA GLU A 116 2.21 7.53 13.91
C GLU A 116 1.69 8.14 12.59
N ARG A 117 0.66 7.53 11.97
CA ARG A 117 0.00 8.07 10.78
C ARG A 117 -0.69 9.41 11.08
N LYS A 118 -1.27 9.58 12.26
CA LYS A 118 -1.87 10.85 12.69
C LYS A 118 -0.79 11.92 12.79
N LEU A 119 0.35 11.64 13.43
CA LEU A 119 1.50 12.55 13.50
C LEU A 119 2.07 12.92 12.12
N LEU A 120 2.21 11.94 11.22
CA LEU A 120 2.63 12.14 9.82
C LEU A 120 1.55 12.80 8.94
N ARG A 121 0.31 12.90 9.41
CA ARG A 121 -0.76 13.66 8.74
C ARG A 121 -0.83 15.09 9.26
N LEU A 122 -0.48 15.29 10.52
CA LEU A 122 -0.35 16.61 11.15
C LEU A 122 0.88 17.35 10.65
N THR A 123 1.96 16.63 10.37
CA THR A 123 3.14 17.18 9.72
C THR A 123 3.17 16.66 8.31
N ASN A 124 3.13 17.52 7.29
CA ASN A 124 3.26 17.09 5.89
C ASN A 124 4.71 17.35 5.44
N PRO A 125 5.70 16.54 5.88
CA PRO A 125 7.09 16.80 5.56
C PRO A 125 7.30 16.58 4.06
N THR A 126 8.11 17.43 3.44
CA THR A 126 8.65 17.14 2.10
C THR A 126 10.16 17.33 2.11
N THR A 127 10.87 16.43 1.46
CA THR A 127 12.33 16.50 1.35
C THR A 127 12.75 16.29 -0.08
N SER A 128 13.64 17.13 -0.58
CA SER A 128 14.22 17.04 -1.91
C SER A 128 15.74 17.10 -1.79
N ILE A 129 16.42 16.05 -2.25
CA ILE A 129 17.87 15.93 -2.28
C ILE A 129 18.28 15.83 -3.74
N THR A 130 19.08 16.77 -4.21
CA THR A 130 19.63 16.76 -5.57
C THR A 130 21.15 16.75 -5.49
N MET A 131 21.79 15.85 -6.24
CA MET A 131 23.23 15.79 -6.39
C MET A 131 23.56 15.89 -7.88
N ASN A 132 24.14 17.02 -8.27
CA ASN A 132 24.59 17.26 -9.63
C ASN A 132 25.94 16.57 -9.83
N ILE A 133 26.03 15.75 -10.86
CA ILE A 133 27.22 14.97 -11.19
C ILE A 133 27.70 15.43 -12.55
N ASN A 134 28.97 15.80 -12.64
CA ASN A 134 29.66 16.06 -13.89
C ASN A 134 30.47 14.81 -14.27
N ALA A 135 30.17 14.27 -15.45
CA ALA A 135 30.83 13.08 -16.00
C ALA A 135 31.23 13.32 -17.47
N THR A 136 31.42 14.59 -17.87
CA THR A 136 31.84 14.96 -19.22
C THR A 136 33.18 14.32 -19.61
N ASP A 137 34.10 14.18 -18.66
CA ASP A 137 35.45 13.64 -18.90
C ASP A 137 35.44 12.19 -19.38
N LEU A 138 34.40 11.41 -19.06
CA LEU A 138 34.24 10.04 -19.58
C LEU A 138 34.11 9.98 -21.11
N PHE A 139 33.61 11.05 -21.72
CA PHE A 139 33.29 11.10 -23.15
C PHE A 139 34.13 12.13 -23.91
N ASN A 140 35.03 12.82 -23.23
CA ASN A 140 35.90 13.81 -23.83
C ASN A 140 36.99 13.11 -24.66
N ARG A 141 37.08 13.43 -25.96
CA ARG A 141 38.01 12.76 -26.88
C ARG A 141 39.45 13.26 -26.75
N TYR A 142 39.64 14.49 -26.26
CA TYR A 142 40.94 15.15 -26.19
C TYR A 142 41.87 14.58 -25.10
N ASP A 143 41.33 13.95 -24.05
CA ASP A 143 42.13 13.41 -22.93
C ASP A 143 42.71 12.01 -23.22
N LYS A 144 42.37 11.39 -24.35
CA LYS A 144 42.84 10.04 -24.71
C LYS A 144 44.28 10.00 -25.24
N ASP A 145 44.84 11.15 -25.60
CA ASP A 145 46.17 11.20 -26.23
C ASP A 145 47.32 11.32 -25.21
N TYR A 146 47.04 11.50 -23.91
CA TYR A 146 48.09 11.75 -22.91
C TYR A 146 48.09 10.91 -21.62
N GLU A 147 47.04 10.18 -21.23
CA GLU A 147 47.07 9.41 -19.96
C GLU A 147 46.29 8.07 -20.01
N ASP A 148 47.04 6.96 -20.03
CA ASP A 148 46.53 5.57 -20.03
C ASP A 148 46.13 5.05 -18.61
N SER A 149 46.07 5.92 -17.60
CA SER A 149 46.00 5.50 -16.19
C SER A 149 45.12 6.36 -15.27
N ARG A 150 44.01 6.92 -15.78
CA ARG A 150 42.96 7.49 -14.89
C ARG A 150 41.91 6.42 -14.58
N ASP A 151 41.69 6.16 -13.29
CA ASP A 151 40.58 5.33 -12.82
C ASP A 151 39.24 5.96 -13.23
N ILE A 152 38.26 5.15 -13.68
CA ILE A 152 36.92 5.61 -14.11
C ILE A 152 36.23 6.52 -13.07
N LEU A 153 36.54 6.31 -11.78
CA LEU A 153 36.01 7.09 -10.67
C LEU A 153 36.59 8.50 -10.57
N SER A 154 37.79 8.75 -11.12
CA SER A 154 38.41 10.08 -11.15
C SER A 154 37.82 11.01 -12.21
N CYS A 155 37.08 10.48 -13.18
CA CYS A 155 36.39 11.23 -14.24
C CYS A 155 34.97 11.68 -13.86
N ILE A 156 34.56 11.45 -12.62
CA ILE A 156 33.22 11.77 -12.11
C ILE A 156 33.35 12.74 -10.94
N GLU A 157 32.88 13.96 -11.13
CA GLU A 157 32.91 15.03 -10.12
C GLU A 157 31.49 15.37 -9.64
N VAL A 158 31.32 15.64 -8.34
CA VAL A 158 30.07 16.21 -7.83
C VAL A 158 30.13 17.73 -7.97
N SER A 159 29.43 18.27 -8.99
CA SER A 159 29.42 19.71 -9.29
C SER A 159 28.60 20.54 -8.30
N GLY A 160 27.66 19.90 -7.59
CA GLY A 160 26.94 20.54 -6.51
C GLY A 160 25.88 19.67 -5.87
N MET A 161 25.46 20.03 -4.67
CA MET A 161 24.40 19.34 -3.93
C MET A 161 23.36 20.35 -3.46
N SER A 162 22.09 20.00 -3.50
CA SER A 162 21.03 20.80 -2.88
C SER A 162 20.12 19.94 -2.03
N PHE A 163 19.82 20.41 -0.84
CA PHE A 163 18.93 19.80 0.12
C PHE A 163 17.83 20.79 0.48
N THR A 164 16.58 20.43 0.23
CA THR A 164 15.41 21.22 0.62
C THR A 164 14.54 20.36 1.53
N GLN A 165 14.16 20.89 2.69
CA GLN A 165 13.24 20.24 3.61
C GLN A 165 12.16 21.24 4.02
N SER A 166 10.90 20.83 3.95
CA SER A 166 9.78 21.61 4.48
C SER A 166 8.90 20.76 5.39
N ILE A 167 8.26 21.41 6.35
CA ILE A 167 7.25 20.85 7.24
C ILE A 167 6.09 21.85 7.25
N GLU A 168 4.92 21.39 6.84
CA GLU A 168 3.67 22.12 6.98
C GLU A 168 2.91 21.57 8.18
N ALA A 169 2.55 22.44 9.12
CA ALA A 169 1.86 22.12 10.36
C ALA A 169 0.60 22.99 10.47
N PRO A 170 -0.62 22.42 10.39
CA PRO A 170 -1.86 23.13 10.65
C PRO A 170 -1.99 23.35 12.15
N LEU A 171 -2.00 24.62 12.58
CA LEU A 171 -2.20 24.97 14.00
C LEU A 171 -3.69 25.01 14.35
N THR A 172 -4.51 25.51 13.42
CA THR A 172 -5.97 25.55 13.56
C THR A 172 -6.62 25.14 12.24
N LEU A 173 -7.96 25.10 12.19
CA LEU A 173 -8.69 24.84 10.93
C LEU A 173 -8.44 25.93 9.85
N GLN A 174 -7.92 27.10 10.24
CA GLN A 174 -7.70 28.24 9.34
C GLN A 174 -6.22 28.65 9.23
N ASP A 175 -5.41 28.38 10.26
CA ASP A 175 -4.03 28.83 10.34
C ASP A 175 -3.06 27.66 10.17
N ILE A 176 -2.14 27.82 9.22
CA ILE A 176 -1.13 26.83 8.86
C ILE A 176 0.23 27.51 8.93
N ILE A 177 1.18 26.88 9.63
CA ILE A 177 2.57 27.31 9.64
C ILE A 177 3.39 26.35 8.79
N THR A 178 4.19 26.90 7.89
CA THR A 178 5.19 26.13 7.14
C THR A 178 6.58 26.59 7.54
N MET A 179 7.44 25.64 7.86
CA MET A 179 8.87 25.88 8.04
C MET A 179 9.60 25.17 6.92
N TYR A 180 10.50 25.85 6.22
CA TYR A 180 11.35 25.19 5.24
C TYR A 180 12.78 25.72 5.25
N GLY A 181 13.71 24.79 5.06
CA GLY A 181 15.13 25.05 4.93
C GLY A 181 15.62 24.58 3.57
N GLN A 182 16.49 25.37 2.96
CA GLN A 182 17.21 24.99 1.76
C GLN A 182 18.70 25.20 2.00
N LEU A 183 19.49 24.21 1.61
CA LEU A 183 20.94 24.26 1.55
C LEU A 183 21.35 23.91 0.13
N SER A 184 22.28 24.66 -0.44
CA SER A 184 22.87 24.32 -1.72
C SER A 184 24.35 24.62 -1.72
N THR A 185 25.15 23.70 -2.26
CA THR A 185 26.57 23.87 -2.50
C THR A 185 26.81 23.71 -3.99
N ARG A 186 27.55 24.64 -4.59
CA ARG A 186 27.95 24.55 -5.99
C ARG A 186 29.36 25.11 -6.14
N ASN A 187 30.26 24.34 -6.75
CA ASN A 187 31.64 24.74 -7.02
C ASN A 187 32.35 25.32 -5.77
N GLY A 188 32.20 24.67 -4.61
CA GLY A 188 32.81 25.10 -3.35
C GLY A 188 32.12 26.26 -2.62
N ILE A 189 31.14 26.93 -3.22
CA ILE A 189 30.35 27.98 -2.57
C ILE A 189 29.06 27.37 -2.03
N GLY A 190 28.88 27.44 -0.71
CA GLY A 190 27.67 27.03 -0.02
C GLY A 190 26.75 28.23 0.23
N SER A 191 25.46 28.04 0.02
CA SER A 191 24.41 28.98 0.39
C SER A 191 23.30 28.21 1.11
N GLY A 192 22.65 28.87 2.06
CA GLY A 192 21.59 28.27 2.83
C GLY A 192 20.59 29.33 3.25
N SER A 193 19.32 28.95 3.31
CA SER A 193 18.24 29.83 3.75
C SER A 193 17.21 29.06 4.55
N ILE A 194 16.70 29.67 5.61
CA ILE A 194 15.60 29.17 6.42
C ILE A 194 14.47 30.17 6.29
N HIS A 195 13.26 29.66 6.09
CA HIS A 195 12.05 30.44 5.89
C HIS A 195 10.93 29.90 6.78
N ILE A 196 10.14 30.82 7.32
CA ILE A 196 8.93 30.53 8.08
C ILE A 196 7.79 31.26 7.39
N ALA A 197 6.72 30.54 7.07
CA ALA A 197 5.52 31.08 6.46
C ALA A 197 4.31 30.83 7.35
N ALA A 198 3.54 31.90 7.60
CA ALA A 198 2.26 31.86 8.28
C ALA A 198 1.15 32.07 7.25
N LYS A 199 0.34 31.04 7.04
CA LYS A 199 -0.78 31.02 6.10
C LYS A 199 -2.10 31.04 6.83
N ARG A 200 -3.01 31.92 6.42
CA ARG A 200 -4.37 32.05 6.95
C ARG A 200 -5.40 31.88 5.85
N LEU A 201 -6.33 30.95 6.05
CA LEU A 201 -7.51 30.77 5.23
C LEU A 201 -8.55 31.84 5.57
N LEU A 202 -8.71 32.85 4.71
CA LEU A 202 -9.68 33.93 4.92
C LEU A 202 -11.11 33.48 4.61
N SER A 203 -11.26 32.51 3.70
CA SER A 203 -12.55 31.93 3.33
C SER A 203 -12.34 30.56 2.68
N SER A 204 -13.42 29.83 2.39
CA SER A 204 -13.35 28.62 1.56
C SER A 204 -12.82 28.84 0.14
N LYS A 205 -12.69 30.10 -0.29
CA LYS A 205 -12.29 30.51 -1.65
C LYS A 205 -10.98 31.28 -1.70
N GLY A 206 -10.26 31.46 -0.59
CA GLY A 206 -9.05 32.27 -0.61
C GLY A 206 -8.23 32.24 0.67
N TRP A 207 -6.94 32.48 0.52
CA TRP A 207 -5.97 32.49 1.61
C TRP A 207 -4.87 33.52 1.37
N ILE A 208 -4.21 33.92 2.45
CA ILE A 208 -3.03 34.78 2.44
C ILE A 208 -1.91 34.08 3.20
N GLU A 209 -0.68 34.36 2.82
CA GLU A 209 0.51 33.79 3.44
C GLU A 209 1.58 34.88 3.55
N LEU A 210 2.10 35.06 4.76
CA LEU A 210 3.25 35.92 5.02
C LEU A 210 4.44 35.01 5.31
N GLU A 211 5.53 35.23 4.61
CA GLU A 211 6.74 34.44 4.72
C GLU A 211 7.93 35.36 5.01
N VAL A 212 8.76 34.93 5.95
CA VAL A 212 9.98 35.61 6.36
C VAL A 212 11.12 34.61 6.34
N GLY A 213 12.23 35.00 5.74
CA GLY A 213 13.41 34.15 5.62
C GLY A 213 14.71 34.87 5.94
N ALA A 214 15.72 34.07 6.25
CA ALA A 214 17.08 34.53 6.52
C ALA A 214 18.09 33.51 5.99
N GLY A 215 19.29 33.99 5.64
CA GLY A 215 20.37 33.17 5.08
C GLY A 215 21.22 33.98 4.11
N ASN A 216 20.82 34.01 2.84
CA ASN A 216 21.44 34.84 1.79
C ASN A 216 21.04 36.32 1.86
N GLY A 217 20.56 36.78 3.02
CA GLY A 217 19.88 38.06 3.23
C GLY A 217 18.49 37.85 3.86
N PRO A 218 17.93 38.86 4.55
CA PRO A 218 16.54 38.82 4.95
C PRO A 218 15.61 38.82 3.73
N THR A 219 14.59 37.98 3.74
CA THR A 219 13.53 37.95 2.72
C THR A 219 12.18 38.10 3.38
N ILE A 220 11.29 38.88 2.76
CA ILE A 220 9.89 39.00 3.16
C ILE A 220 9.04 38.78 1.93
N SER A 221 8.12 37.83 1.99
CA SER A 221 7.18 37.54 0.92
C SER A 221 5.75 37.56 1.41
N PHE A 222 4.89 38.16 0.60
CA PHE A 222 3.45 38.18 0.80
C PHE A 222 2.80 37.46 -0.37
N LYS A 223 2.11 36.35 -0.11
CA LYS A 223 1.38 35.57 -1.11
C LYS A 223 -0.11 35.61 -0.83
N GLY A 224 -0.90 35.53 -1.88
CA GLY A 224 -2.35 35.55 -1.79
C GLY A 224 -2.97 34.74 -2.91
N PHE A 225 -4.00 33.99 -2.56
CA PHE A 225 -4.78 33.18 -3.49
C PHE A 225 -6.26 33.49 -3.35
N ARG A 226 -6.96 33.54 -4.49
CA ARG A 226 -8.41 33.69 -4.50
C ARG A 226 -9.04 33.01 -5.72
N LEU A 227 -10.09 32.23 -5.46
CA LEU A 227 -11.03 31.79 -6.48
C LEU A 227 -11.98 32.95 -6.81
N LEU A 228 -11.88 33.43 -8.06
CA LEU A 228 -12.72 34.47 -8.64
C LEU A 228 -13.96 33.84 -9.32
N PRO A 229 -14.99 34.65 -9.61
CA PRO A 229 -16.13 34.20 -10.42
C PRO A 229 -15.68 33.62 -11.77
N HIS A 230 -16.49 32.75 -12.39
CA HIS A 230 -16.23 32.14 -13.70
C HIS A 230 -15.07 31.12 -13.75
N LYS A 231 -14.87 30.33 -12.69
CA LYS A 231 -13.82 29.28 -12.59
C LYS A 231 -12.39 29.82 -12.82
N LEU A 232 -12.20 31.09 -12.47
CA LEU A 232 -10.93 31.79 -12.55
C LEU A 232 -10.26 31.73 -11.18
N MET A 233 -8.97 31.42 -11.15
CA MET A 233 -8.15 31.35 -9.95
C MET A 233 -7.03 32.36 -10.10
N PHE A 234 -6.85 33.21 -9.10
CA PHE A 234 -5.75 34.16 -9.05
C PHE A 234 -4.82 33.78 -7.92
N ASN A 235 -3.52 33.75 -8.21
CA ASN A 235 -2.45 33.58 -7.24
C ASN A 235 -1.44 34.70 -7.45
N GLY A 236 -1.10 35.44 -6.39
CA GLY A 236 -0.17 36.56 -6.46
C GLY A 236 0.84 36.48 -5.33
N ALA A 237 2.06 36.89 -5.60
CA ALA A 237 3.13 36.96 -4.63
C ALA A 237 3.97 38.23 -4.84
N THR A 238 4.32 38.90 -3.75
CA THR A 238 5.33 39.96 -3.73
C THR A 238 6.47 39.48 -2.85
N VAL A 239 7.70 39.49 -3.36
CA VAL A 239 8.90 39.08 -2.62
C VAL A 239 9.87 40.25 -2.57
N LEU A 240 10.33 40.58 -1.36
CA LEU A 240 11.34 41.58 -1.08
C LEU A 240 12.58 40.86 -0.52
N GLU A 241 13.69 40.97 -1.21
CA GLU A 241 14.99 40.44 -0.78
C GLU A 241 15.92 41.61 -0.44
N PHE A 242 16.40 41.62 0.80
CA PHE A 242 17.29 42.64 1.30
C PHE A 242 18.73 42.14 1.18
N THR A 243 19.52 42.77 0.33
CA THR A 243 20.97 42.53 0.26
C THR A 243 21.71 43.72 0.88
N PRO A 244 23.00 43.58 1.24
CA PRO A 244 23.78 44.71 1.77
C PRO A 244 23.88 45.91 0.81
N VAL A 245 23.62 45.70 -0.48
CA VAL A 245 23.82 46.71 -1.54
C VAL A 245 22.48 47.23 -2.10
N GLU A 246 21.48 46.36 -2.25
CA GLU A 246 20.20 46.71 -2.87
C GLU A 246 19.01 45.94 -2.27
N ILE A 247 17.81 46.53 -2.41
CA ILE A 247 16.54 45.86 -2.11
C ILE A 247 15.96 45.39 -3.44
N LYS A 248 15.86 44.07 -3.63
CA LYS A 248 15.25 43.47 -4.81
C LYS A 248 13.78 43.22 -4.55
N ALA A 249 12.92 43.89 -5.30
CA ALA A 249 11.48 43.63 -5.30
C ALA A 249 11.09 42.80 -6.51
N SER A 250 10.32 41.74 -6.29
CA SER A 250 9.69 40.97 -7.36
C SER A 250 8.21 40.77 -7.09
N LEU A 251 7.42 40.81 -8.16
CA LEU A 251 5.98 40.59 -8.17
C LEU A 251 5.70 39.46 -9.14
N VAL A 252 4.97 38.45 -8.68
CA VAL A 252 4.52 37.31 -9.48
C VAL A 252 3.01 37.24 -9.42
N GLY A 253 2.35 37.23 -10.57
CA GLY A 253 0.90 37.08 -10.67
C GLY A 253 0.57 35.95 -11.64
N THR A 254 -0.16 34.94 -11.18
CA THR A 254 -0.63 33.80 -11.97
C THR A 254 -2.15 33.81 -12.01
N LEU A 255 -2.69 33.80 -13.23
CA LEU A 255 -4.11 33.65 -13.52
C LEU A 255 -4.33 32.28 -14.15
N THR A 256 -5.11 31.44 -13.47
CA THR A 256 -5.43 30.10 -13.93
C THR A 256 -6.92 30.01 -14.21
N MET A 257 -7.30 29.45 -15.35
CA MET A 257 -8.69 29.31 -15.77
C MET A 257 -8.99 27.88 -16.15
N GLN A 258 -10.02 27.30 -15.55
CA GLN A 258 -10.51 25.99 -15.95
C GLN A 258 -11.36 26.14 -17.22
N LEU A 259 -10.82 25.74 -18.37
CA LEU A 259 -11.48 25.80 -19.68
C LEU A 259 -12.47 24.65 -19.86
N ASP A 260 -12.11 23.47 -19.37
CA ASP A 260 -12.89 22.23 -19.44
C ASP A 260 -12.58 21.37 -18.20
N THR A 261 -13.36 20.32 -17.98
CA THR A 261 -13.13 19.25 -17.00
C THR A 261 -11.67 18.77 -16.94
N HIS A 262 -11.02 18.66 -18.10
CA HIS A 262 -9.66 18.14 -18.25
C HIS A 262 -8.64 19.20 -18.68
N THR A 263 -9.04 20.46 -18.89
CA THR A 263 -8.18 21.48 -19.51
C THR A 263 -8.13 22.75 -18.69
N ILE A 264 -6.91 23.20 -18.43
CA ILE A 264 -6.61 24.38 -17.64
C ILE A 264 -5.70 25.30 -18.45
N GLY A 265 -6.06 26.57 -18.56
CA GLY A 265 -5.20 27.62 -19.08
C GLY A 265 -4.49 28.36 -17.94
N GLU A 266 -3.25 28.76 -18.16
CA GLU A 266 -2.45 29.53 -17.22
C GLU A 266 -1.85 30.76 -17.91
N LEU A 267 -1.81 31.88 -17.20
CA LEU A 267 -1.11 33.09 -17.57
C LEU A 267 -0.35 33.60 -16.34
N THR A 268 0.97 33.63 -16.42
CA THR A 268 1.86 34.02 -15.34
C THR A 268 2.72 35.20 -15.76
N TYR A 269 2.70 36.26 -14.95
CA TYR A 269 3.48 37.47 -15.14
C TYR A 269 4.44 37.64 -13.97
N ASN A 270 5.72 37.74 -14.27
CA ASN A 270 6.80 38.00 -13.32
C ASN A 270 7.35 39.41 -13.63
N ALA A 271 7.36 40.30 -12.65
CA ALA A 271 7.99 41.60 -12.70
C ALA A 271 9.06 41.71 -11.62
N GLY A 272 10.23 42.24 -11.95
CA GLY A 272 11.39 42.30 -11.06
C GLY A 272 12.69 42.19 -11.85
N SER A 273 13.74 41.65 -11.22
CA SER A 273 15.07 41.46 -11.81
C SER A 273 15.04 40.62 -13.10
N GLU A 274 14.17 39.61 -13.19
CA GLU A 274 13.93 38.83 -14.41
C GLU A 274 12.46 38.90 -14.82
N SER A 275 12.09 40.00 -15.47
CA SER A 275 10.72 40.18 -15.92
C SER A 275 10.38 39.24 -17.08
N SER A 276 9.26 38.52 -16.96
CA SER A 276 8.81 37.53 -17.94
C SER A 276 7.30 37.34 -17.90
N MET A 277 6.75 36.94 -19.04
CA MET A 277 5.34 36.56 -19.19
C MET A 277 5.31 35.15 -19.74
N SER A 278 4.51 34.27 -19.15
CA SER A 278 4.28 32.93 -19.68
C SER A 278 2.80 32.63 -19.77
N THR A 279 2.41 31.97 -20.84
CA THR A 279 1.04 31.48 -21.02
C THR A 279 1.10 30.04 -21.48
N GLY A 280 0.16 29.23 -21.01
CA GLY A 280 0.12 27.83 -21.37
C GLY A 280 -1.25 27.22 -21.22
N ILE A 281 -1.39 26.04 -21.82
CA ILE A 281 -2.55 25.19 -21.70
C ILE A 281 -2.09 23.79 -21.29
N VAL A 282 -2.74 23.25 -20.28
CA VAL A 282 -2.49 21.92 -19.75
C VAL A 282 -3.77 21.11 -19.90
N ARG A 283 -3.67 19.95 -20.55
CA ARG A 283 -4.75 18.98 -20.67
C ARG A 283 -4.33 17.69 -19.98
N ASP A 284 -5.03 17.34 -18.90
CA ASP A 284 -4.78 16.12 -18.14
C ASP A 284 -5.96 15.16 -18.28
N THR A 285 -5.67 13.95 -18.76
CA THR A 285 -6.64 12.85 -18.95
C THR A 285 -6.12 11.58 -18.29
N ASP A 286 -6.96 10.57 -18.16
CA ASP A 286 -6.55 9.28 -17.58
C ASP A 286 -5.40 8.62 -18.36
N ARG A 287 -5.40 8.75 -19.69
CA ARG A 287 -4.39 8.13 -20.56
C ARG A 287 -3.19 9.02 -20.86
N SER A 288 -3.35 10.34 -20.81
CA SER A 288 -2.30 11.25 -21.25
C SER A 288 -2.32 12.57 -20.51
N TYR A 289 -1.14 13.16 -20.34
CA TYR A 289 -0.96 14.53 -19.87
C TYR A 289 -0.23 15.30 -20.97
N THR A 290 -0.80 16.41 -21.41
CA THR A 290 -0.21 17.28 -22.44
C THR A 290 -0.13 18.70 -21.91
N SER A 291 1.02 19.35 -22.06
CA SER A 291 1.23 20.73 -21.67
C SER A 291 1.93 21.47 -22.79
N PHE A 292 1.36 22.60 -23.20
CA PHE A 292 1.97 23.53 -24.14
C PHE A 292 2.09 24.88 -23.47
N SER A 293 3.26 25.50 -23.51
CA SER A 293 3.48 26.81 -22.94
C SER A 293 4.44 27.65 -23.75
N ILE A 294 4.19 28.94 -23.76
CA ILE A 294 5.01 29.98 -24.36
C ILE A 294 5.52 30.84 -23.21
N HIS A 295 6.83 31.02 -23.14
CA HIS A 295 7.50 31.86 -22.16
C HIS A 295 8.23 32.98 -22.89
N LEU A 296 7.89 34.21 -22.56
CA LEU A 296 8.45 35.44 -23.11
C LEU A 296 9.18 36.16 -21.98
N GLY A 297 10.49 35.95 -21.89
CA GLY A 297 11.36 36.63 -20.94
C GLY A 297 12.37 37.52 -21.65
N ILE A 298 12.84 38.57 -20.95
CA ILE A 298 13.84 39.51 -21.48
C ILE A 298 15.12 38.77 -21.88
N ILE A 299 15.58 37.81 -21.06
CA ILE A 299 16.83 37.07 -21.30
C ILE A 299 16.55 35.78 -22.09
N ARG A 300 15.44 35.08 -21.81
CA ARG A 300 15.10 33.80 -22.43
C ARG A 300 13.64 33.78 -22.85
N SER A 301 13.42 33.58 -24.15
CA SER A 301 12.08 33.36 -24.70
C SER A 301 12.05 31.99 -25.36
N PHE A 302 11.07 31.16 -25.02
CA PHE A 302 10.97 29.79 -25.53
C PHE A 302 9.54 29.28 -25.54
N ILE A 303 9.31 28.27 -26.37
CA ILE A 303 8.09 27.48 -26.41
C ILE A 303 8.44 26.09 -25.90
N SER A 304 7.55 25.49 -25.10
CA SER A 304 7.71 24.12 -24.63
C SER A 304 6.45 23.30 -24.83
N PHE A 305 6.65 22.09 -25.33
CA PHE A 305 5.65 21.06 -25.47
C PHE A 305 6.04 19.85 -24.64
N ASN A 306 5.16 19.40 -23.74
CA ASN A 306 5.35 18.24 -22.90
C ASN A 306 4.22 17.25 -23.13
N TYR A 307 4.56 15.99 -23.34
CA TYR A 307 3.61 14.90 -23.51
C TYR A 307 4.00 13.74 -22.59
N VAL A 308 3.03 13.23 -21.83
CA VAL A 308 3.20 12.08 -20.96
C VAL A 308 2.11 11.06 -21.25
N TYR A 309 2.51 9.86 -21.65
CA TYR A 309 1.60 8.73 -21.84
C TYR A 309 1.54 7.89 -20.56
N LYS A 310 0.34 7.70 -20.01
CA LYS A 310 0.10 6.99 -18.74
C LYS A 310 -0.36 5.55 -19.04
N MET A 311 0.47 4.57 -18.70
CA MET A 311 0.15 3.15 -18.78
C MET A 311 -0.26 2.61 -17.41
N HIS A 312 -1.57 2.53 -17.14
CA HIS A 312 -2.08 2.07 -15.85
C HIS A 312 -1.79 0.58 -15.57
N GLU A 313 -1.97 -0.31 -16.56
CA GLU A 313 -1.73 -1.76 -16.40
C GLU A 313 -0.28 -2.08 -15.99
N LYS A 314 0.67 -1.31 -16.52
CA LYS A 314 2.10 -1.48 -16.23
C LYS A 314 2.59 -0.50 -15.16
N GLU A 315 1.72 0.26 -14.49
CA GLU A 315 2.09 1.33 -13.54
C GLU A 315 3.29 2.19 -14.02
N MET A 316 3.29 2.57 -15.30
CA MET A 316 4.42 3.23 -15.97
C MET A 316 3.94 4.50 -16.69
N LYS A 317 4.82 5.50 -16.79
CA LYS A 317 4.58 6.72 -17.57
C LYS A 317 5.74 6.95 -18.53
N LEU A 318 5.46 7.20 -19.79
CA LEU A 318 6.46 7.64 -20.77
C LEU A 318 6.37 9.15 -20.91
N ARG A 319 7.50 9.84 -20.91
CA ARG A 319 7.59 11.31 -20.95
C ARG A 319 8.36 11.72 -22.19
N GLY A 320 7.85 12.71 -22.90
CA GLY A 320 8.53 13.41 -23.98
C GLY A 320 8.36 14.92 -23.78
N SER A 321 9.41 15.69 -23.98
CA SER A 321 9.40 17.14 -23.90
C SER A 321 10.25 17.72 -25.01
N VAL A 322 9.80 18.83 -25.59
CA VAL A 322 10.57 19.62 -26.53
C VAL A 322 10.49 21.07 -26.09
N LYS A 323 11.64 21.72 -25.94
CA LYS A 323 11.76 23.14 -25.63
C LYS A 323 12.60 23.80 -26.72
N ALA A 324 12.07 24.83 -27.35
CA ALA A 324 12.76 25.56 -28.40
C ALA A 324 12.64 27.06 -28.14
N GLY A 325 13.75 27.78 -28.19
CA GLY A 325 13.76 29.21 -27.91
C GLY A 325 15.09 29.88 -28.20
N THR A 326 15.27 31.06 -27.63
CA THR A 326 16.47 31.89 -27.83
C THR A 326 17.75 31.23 -27.31
N PHE A 327 17.64 30.27 -26.38
CA PHE A 327 18.78 29.49 -25.89
C PHE A 327 19.12 28.27 -26.78
N GLY A 328 18.25 27.90 -27.72
CA GLY A 328 18.42 26.72 -28.56
C GLY A 328 17.26 25.72 -28.44
N LEU A 329 17.55 24.46 -28.78
CA LEU A 329 16.59 23.35 -28.80
C LEU A 329 17.02 22.30 -27.79
N VAL A 330 16.10 21.91 -26.91
CA VAL A 330 16.28 20.83 -25.92
C VAL A 330 15.15 19.83 -26.08
N VAL A 331 15.51 18.57 -26.29
CA VAL A 331 14.60 17.44 -26.36
C VAL A 331 14.83 16.58 -25.12
N GLU A 332 13.76 16.26 -24.40
CA GLU A 332 13.82 15.32 -23.28
C GLU A 332 12.90 14.12 -23.55
N TYR A 333 13.34 12.94 -23.17
CA TYR A 333 12.50 11.75 -23.18
C TYR A 333 12.88 10.84 -22.02
N GLY A 334 11.92 10.11 -21.49
CA GLY A 334 12.16 9.30 -20.31
C GLY A 334 11.00 8.41 -19.92
N ALA A 335 11.23 7.61 -18.90
CA ALA A 335 10.22 6.73 -18.32
C ALA A 335 10.20 6.86 -16.80
N GLU A 336 9.01 6.75 -16.23
CA GLU A 336 8.78 6.65 -14.79
C GLU A 336 8.02 5.36 -14.50
N LYS A 337 8.50 4.59 -13.53
CA LYS A 337 7.95 3.30 -13.13
C LYS A 337 7.69 3.29 -11.62
N LYS A 338 6.49 2.86 -11.23
CA LYS A 338 6.19 2.57 -9.83
C LYS A 338 6.76 1.20 -9.46
N ILE A 339 7.56 1.16 -8.39
CA ILE A 339 8.25 -0.05 -7.90
C ILE A 339 7.50 -0.62 -6.70
N SER A 340 7.03 0.25 -5.81
CA SER A 340 6.29 -0.12 -4.60
C SER A 340 5.11 0.82 -4.40
N ARG A 341 4.29 0.59 -3.35
CA ARG A 341 3.20 1.49 -2.97
C ARG A 341 3.65 2.95 -2.80
N HIS A 342 4.88 3.16 -2.32
CA HIS A 342 5.42 4.49 -1.98
C HIS A 342 6.65 4.87 -2.80
N THR A 343 7.13 4.04 -3.73
CA THR A 343 8.38 4.27 -4.46
C THR A 343 8.15 4.34 -5.96
N ARG A 344 8.60 5.43 -6.59
CA ARG A 344 8.64 5.60 -8.04
C ARG A 344 10.06 5.95 -8.48
N LEU A 345 10.54 5.30 -9.52
CA LEU A 345 11.82 5.55 -10.13
C LEU A 345 11.60 6.14 -11.52
N SER A 346 12.44 7.09 -11.92
CA SER A 346 12.39 7.69 -13.24
C SER A 346 13.78 7.92 -13.79
N ALA A 347 13.91 7.76 -15.10
CA ALA A 347 15.10 8.06 -15.87
C ALA A 347 14.68 8.90 -17.08
N THR A 348 15.29 10.07 -17.22
CA THR A 348 15.02 11.02 -18.31
C THR A 348 16.32 11.45 -18.94
N VAL A 349 16.45 11.31 -20.25
CA VAL A 349 17.55 11.83 -21.04
C VAL A 349 17.13 13.18 -21.61
N SER A 350 17.99 14.17 -21.48
CA SER A 350 17.86 15.50 -22.04
C SER A 350 19.02 15.72 -23.01
N ALA A 351 18.73 16.10 -24.26
CA ALA A 351 19.72 16.34 -25.29
C ALA A 351 19.40 17.63 -26.04
N GLY A 352 20.35 18.53 -26.17
CA GLY A 352 20.13 19.80 -26.86
C GLY A 352 21.19 20.87 -26.61
N VAL A 353 21.12 21.96 -27.35
CA VAL A 353 22.01 23.12 -27.17
C VAL A 353 21.27 24.17 -26.32
N PRO A 354 21.89 24.69 -25.23
CA PRO A 354 23.30 24.58 -24.84
C PRO A 354 23.56 23.52 -23.75
N THR A 355 22.58 22.68 -23.42
CA THR A 355 22.64 21.75 -22.28
C THR A 355 23.47 20.48 -22.53
N GLY A 356 23.90 20.24 -23.78
CA GLY A 356 24.56 19.02 -24.19
C GLY A 356 23.68 17.79 -23.97
N VAL A 357 24.24 16.73 -23.38
CA VAL A 357 23.53 15.50 -23.02
C VAL A 357 23.57 15.30 -21.50
N MET A 358 22.38 15.14 -20.90
CA MET A 358 22.20 14.95 -19.47
C MET A 358 21.25 13.80 -19.18
N LEU A 359 21.66 12.89 -18.29
CA LEU A 359 20.83 11.83 -17.75
C LEU A 359 20.31 12.23 -16.36
N LYS A 360 19.01 12.33 -16.19
CA LYS A 360 18.35 12.66 -14.92
C LYS A 360 17.74 11.39 -14.33
N LEU A 361 18.34 10.88 -13.26
CA LEU A 361 17.77 9.78 -12.47
C LEU A 361 17.03 10.36 -11.27
N LYS A 362 15.78 9.97 -11.05
CA LYS A 362 14.97 10.48 -9.94
C LYS A 362 14.20 9.37 -9.23
N LEU A 363 14.35 9.30 -7.92
CA LEU A 363 13.69 8.35 -7.01
C LEU A 363 12.78 9.12 -6.06
N ASN A 364 11.47 8.91 -6.19
CA ASN A 364 10.48 9.44 -5.26
C ASN A 364 10.09 8.34 -4.28
N ARG A 365 10.35 8.53 -2.99
CA ARG A 365 10.00 7.62 -1.91
C ARG A 365 9.12 8.35 -0.87
N SER A 366 7.81 8.14 -0.96
CA SER A 366 6.80 8.82 -0.14
C SER A 366 6.98 10.34 -0.18
N PHE A 367 7.53 10.92 0.89
CA PHE A 367 7.76 12.35 1.10
C PHE A 367 9.14 12.83 0.67
N GLN A 368 10.03 11.91 0.29
CA GLN A 368 11.41 12.20 -0.08
C GLN A 368 11.61 12.04 -1.59
N THR A 369 12.31 13.00 -2.19
CA THR A 369 12.70 12.99 -3.59
C THR A 369 14.21 13.02 -3.67
N TYR A 370 14.82 12.04 -4.34
CA TYR A 370 16.24 12.00 -4.65
C TYR A 370 16.43 12.21 -6.15
N ALA A 371 17.25 13.17 -6.56
CA ALA A 371 17.53 13.48 -7.96
C ALA A 371 19.03 13.52 -8.23
N PHE A 372 19.45 12.82 -9.29
CA PHE A 372 20.84 12.72 -9.72
C PHE A 372 20.92 13.11 -11.21
N PRO A 373 20.93 14.41 -11.53
CA PRO A 373 21.27 14.88 -12.86
C PRO A 373 22.77 14.67 -13.12
N ILE A 374 23.06 13.82 -14.10
CA ILE A 374 24.40 13.44 -14.54
C ILE A 374 24.64 14.11 -15.90
N HIS A 375 25.56 15.06 -15.94
CA HIS A 375 25.99 15.73 -17.15
C HIS A 375 27.03 14.88 -17.86
N LEU A 376 26.77 14.46 -19.11
CA LEU A 376 27.60 13.48 -19.84
C LEU A 376 28.43 14.11 -20.95
N SER A 377 27.95 15.19 -21.57
CA SER A 377 28.72 15.94 -22.57
C SER A 377 28.13 17.32 -22.77
N ASP A 378 28.96 18.32 -23.06
CA ASP A 378 28.51 19.68 -23.42
C ASP A 378 27.95 19.74 -24.85
N GLU A 379 28.41 18.84 -25.73
CA GLU A 379 27.93 18.69 -27.09
C GLU A 379 26.95 17.53 -27.23
N VAL A 380 26.09 17.58 -28.25
CA VAL A 380 25.14 16.50 -28.54
C VAL A 380 25.84 15.42 -29.36
N LEU A 381 26.49 14.47 -28.67
CA LEU A 381 27.18 13.35 -29.29
C LEU A 381 26.25 12.12 -29.36
N PRO A 382 26.10 11.46 -30.52
CA PRO A 382 25.25 10.26 -30.64
C PRO A 382 25.64 9.14 -29.66
N ALA A 383 26.93 8.99 -29.38
CA ALA A 383 27.44 8.01 -28.43
C ALA A 383 26.95 8.29 -26.99
N THR A 384 26.99 9.56 -26.54
CA THR A 384 26.55 9.90 -25.18
C THR A 384 25.05 9.72 -25.02
N VAL A 385 24.26 10.05 -26.04
CA VAL A 385 22.81 9.77 -26.08
C VAL A 385 22.53 8.26 -26.01
N PHE A 386 23.30 7.44 -26.73
CA PHE A 386 23.19 5.98 -26.67
C PHE A 386 23.47 5.44 -25.26
N TYR A 387 24.57 5.85 -24.62
CA TYR A 387 24.86 5.39 -23.26
C TYR A 387 23.87 5.92 -22.23
N ALA A 388 23.42 7.19 -22.36
CA ALA A 388 22.40 7.78 -21.49
C ALA A 388 21.07 7.02 -21.53
N THR A 389 20.77 6.32 -22.63
CA THR A 389 19.52 5.54 -22.78
C THR A 389 19.68 4.08 -22.41
N VAL A 390 20.70 3.42 -22.95
CA VAL A 390 20.86 1.97 -22.81
C VAL A 390 21.30 1.60 -21.41
N VAL A 391 22.21 2.38 -20.78
CA VAL A 391 22.74 2.05 -19.45
C VAL A 391 21.63 2.02 -18.40
N PRO A 392 20.76 3.03 -18.24
CA PRO A 392 19.67 2.97 -17.25
C PRO A 392 18.71 1.79 -17.45
N ILE A 393 18.42 1.42 -18.71
CA ILE A 393 17.54 0.29 -19.03
C ILE A 393 18.21 -1.03 -18.64
N MET A 394 19.47 -1.22 -19.02
CA MET A 394 20.23 -2.43 -18.66
C MET A 394 20.42 -2.54 -17.15
N THR A 395 20.80 -1.45 -16.48
CA THR A 395 20.92 -1.38 -15.02
C THR A 395 19.58 -1.71 -14.34
N TRP A 396 18.45 -1.23 -14.87
CA TRP A 396 17.13 -1.60 -14.35
C TRP A 396 16.83 -3.10 -14.48
N VAL A 397 17.12 -3.72 -15.63
CA VAL A 397 16.91 -5.16 -15.84
C VAL A 397 17.76 -5.99 -14.88
N ILE A 398 19.03 -5.61 -14.70
CA ILE A 398 19.95 -6.27 -13.77
C ILE A 398 19.46 -6.10 -12.32
N LEU A 399 19.16 -4.87 -11.91
CA LEU A 399 18.72 -4.56 -10.54
C LEU A 399 17.38 -5.22 -10.22
N LYS A 400 16.48 -5.30 -11.20
CA LYS A 400 15.22 -6.04 -11.05
C LYS A 400 15.46 -7.51 -10.77
N LYS A 401 16.26 -8.19 -11.59
CA LYS A 401 16.48 -9.63 -11.51
C LYS A 401 17.34 -10.05 -10.30
N ILE A 402 18.33 -9.23 -9.94
CA ILE A 402 19.30 -9.55 -8.87
C ILE A 402 18.83 -9.08 -7.49
N VAL A 403 18.13 -7.94 -7.40
CA VAL A 403 17.79 -7.32 -6.11
C VAL A 403 16.29 -7.32 -5.86
N ILE A 404 15.48 -6.79 -6.78
CA ILE A 404 14.05 -6.55 -6.53
C ILE A 404 13.29 -7.89 -6.44
N ASP A 405 13.33 -8.71 -7.47
CA ASP A 405 12.58 -9.96 -7.54
C ASP A 405 12.92 -10.93 -6.38
N PRO A 406 14.18 -11.18 -6.01
CA PRO A 406 14.48 -12.04 -4.86
C PRO A 406 14.08 -11.40 -3.51
N MET A 407 14.14 -10.07 -3.38
CA MET A 407 13.71 -9.40 -2.15
C MET A 407 12.20 -9.47 -1.95
N VAL A 408 11.42 -9.33 -3.03
CA VAL A 408 9.96 -9.52 -3.02
C VAL A 408 9.62 -10.96 -2.63
N LYS A 409 10.26 -11.94 -3.27
CA LYS A 409 10.04 -13.36 -2.95
C LYS A 409 10.38 -13.69 -1.49
N LYS A 410 11.52 -13.19 -0.99
CA LYS A 410 11.93 -13.37 0.41
C LYS A 410 10.97 -12.70 1.40
N ARG A 411 10.34 -11.59 1.01
CA ARG A 411 9.32 -10.93 1.83
C ARG A 411 8.06 -11.78 1.91
N GLU A 412 7.59 -12.31 0.79
CA GLU A 412 6.44 -13.23 0.75
C GLU A 412 6.72 -14.50 1.56
N GLU A 413 7.94 -15.05 1.49
CA GLU A 413 8.34 -16.21 2.29
C GLU A 413 8.34 -15.89 3.79
N ARG A 414 8.89 -14.75 4.21
CA ARG A 414 8.85 -14.31 5.62
C ARG A 414 7.44 -14.08 6.14
N GLU A 415 6.55 -13.53 5.31
CA GLU A 415 5.15 -13.33 5.69
C GLU A 415 4.46 -14.68 5.91
N LYS A 416 4.72 -15.69 5.06
CA LYS A 416 4.25 -17.07 5.25
C LYS A 416 4.83 -17.73 6.50
N GLU A 417 6.12 -17.55 6.77
CA GLU A 417 6.77 -18.10 7.97
C GLU A 417 6.16 -17.52 9.26
N LYS A 418 5.93 -16.19 9.29
CA LYS A 418 5.26 -15.54 10.42
C LYS A 418 3.85 -16.09 10.64
N GLU A 419 3.10 -16.32 9.56
CA GLU A 419 1.76 -16.92 9.65
C GLU A 419 1.82 -18.35 10.21
N LYS A 420 2.83 -19.14 9.82
CA LYS A 420 3.08 -20.48 10.39
C LYS A 420 3.44 -20.40 11.88
N GLU A 421 4.25 -19.43 12.29
CA GLU A 421 4.63 -19.22 13.70
C GLU A 421 3.44 -18.83 14.58
N VAL A 422 2.65 -17.84 14.14
CA VAL A 422 1.44 -17.38 14.85
C VAL A 422 0.45 -18.54 15.04
N ASN A 423 0.27 -19.37 14.02
CA ASN A 423 -0.67 -20.49 14.08
C ASN A 423 -0.11 -21.76 14.76
N LYS A 424 1.16 -21.77 15.20
CA LYS A 424 1.84 -22.98 15.69
C LYS A 424 1.20 -23.57 16.95
N THR A 425 0.80 -22.71 17.91
CA THR A 425 0.14 -23.13 19.15
C THR A 425 -1.20 -23.79 18.87
N ARG A 426 -2.01 -23.15 18.02
CA ARG A 426 -3.30 -23.65 17.56
C ARG A 426 -3.18 -24.97 16.79
N MET A 427 -2.15 -25.10 15.95
CA MET A 427 -1.86 -26.35 15.25
C MET A 427 -1.58 -27.49 16.23
N MET A 428 -0.80 -27.25 17.28
CA MET A 428 -0.53 -28.26 18.31
C MET A 428 -1.78 -28.69 19.09
N GLU A 429 -2.69 -27.75 19.39
CA GLU A 429 -3.97 -28.08 20.03
C GLU A 429 -4.87 -28.91 19.13
N LYS A 430 -5.02 -28.51 17.87
CA LYS A 430 -5.82 -29.24 16.87
C LYS A 430 -5.25 -30.62 16.57
N GLN A 431 -3.92 -30.76 16.55
CA GLN A 431 -3.26 -32.05 16.42
C GLN A 431 -3.63 -32.98 17.59
N LYS A 432 -3.55 -32.49 18.83
CA LYS A 432 -3.95 -33.28 20.02
C LYS A 432 -5.44 -33.67 19.98
N GLU A 433 -6.30 -32.76 19.56
CA GLU A 433 -7.74 -33.02 19.39
C GLU A 433 -7.95 -34.16 18.36
N ALA A 434 -7.31 -34.06 17.19
CA ALA A 434 -7.39 -35.07 16.14
C ALA A 434 -6.85 -36.45 16.59
N GLU A 435 -5.72 -36.48 17.30
CA GLU A 435 -5.17 -37.72 17.88
C GLU A 435 -6.10 -38.35 18.92
N SER A 436 -6.77 -37.53 19.73
CA SER A 436 -7.76 -38.03 20.70
C SER A 436 -8.99 -38.63 19.99
N ALA A 437 -9.50 -37.96 18.96
CA ALA A 437 -10.64 -38.41 18.16
C ALA A 437 -10.34 -39.72 17.42
N THR A 438 -9.17 -39.81 16.77
CA THR A 438 -8.74 -41.03 16.07
C THR A 438 -8.62 -42.23 17.02
N LYS A 439 -8.10 -42.03 18.24
CA LYS A 439 -8.04 -43.09 19.27
C LYS A 439 -9.43 -43.59 19.66
N LEU A 440 -10.40 -42.70 19.86
CA LEU A 440 -11.78 -43.07 20.19
C LEU A 440 -12.48 -43.84 19.05
N MET A 441 -12.17 -43.50 17.79
CA MET A 441 -12.77 -44.14 16.62
C MET A 441 -12.27 -45.57 16.34
N LYS A 442 -11.08 -45.96 16.81
CA LYS A 442 -10.46 -47.26 16.47
C LYS A 442 -11.36 -48.47 16.72
N ALA A 443 -12.08 -48.49 17.84
CA ALA A 443 -12.97 -49.59 18.19
C ALA A 443 -14.17 -49.68 17.22
N THR A 444 -14.78 -48.54 16.90
CA THR A 444 -15.90 -48.44 15.96
C THR A 444 -15.48 -48.81 14.54
N VAL A 445 -14.33 -48.30 14.09
CA VAL A 445 -13.77 -48.56 12.76
C VAL A 445 -13.49 -50.05 12.55
N SER A 446 -12.98 -50.74 13.57
CA SER A 446 -12.74 -52.19 13.49
C SER A 446 -14.03 -52.98 13.24
N ARG A 447 -15.14 -52.56 13.85
CA ARG A 447 -16.47 -53.17 13.62
C ARG A 447 -16.98 -52.88 12.22
N ILE A 448 -16.94 -51.60 11.80
CA ILE A 448 -17.38 -51.16 10.46
C ILE A 448 -16.62 -51.94 9.38
N ARG A 449 -15.30 -52.03 9.52
CA ARG A 449 -14.44 -52.75 8.58
C ARG A 449 -14.80 -54.23 8.46
N ALA A 450 -15.02 -54.93 9.58
CA ALA A 450 -15.44 -56.33 9.56
C ALA A 450 -16.80 -56.52 8.86
N THR A 451 -17.77 -55.63 9.10
CA THR A 451 -19.06 -55.67 8.39
C THR A 451 -18.93 -55.41 6.89
N GLU A 452 -18.12 -54.43 6.49
CA GLU A 452 -17.89 -54.11 5.07
C GLU A 452 -17.10 -55.23 4.37
N GLU A 453 -16.14 -55.86 5.05
CA GLU A 453 -15.41 -57.03 4.52
C GLU A 453 -16.35 -58.20 4.23
N SER A 454 -17.29 -58.50 5.14
CA SER A 454 -18.27 -59.59 4.95
C SER A 454 -19.17 -59.39 3.71
N LYS A 455 -19.46 -58.14 3.35
CA LYS A 455 -20.34 -57.76 2.23
C LYS A 455 -19.57 -57.33 0.98
N LYS A 456 -18.24 -57.43 0.98
CA LYS A 456 -17.36 -56.94 -0.10
C LYS A 456 -17.62 -55.47 -0.44
N GLY A 457 -17.91 -54.68 0.60
CA GLY A 457 -18.27 -53.28 0.54
C GLY A 457 -17.07 -52.34 0.43
N LEU A 458 -17.19 -51.12 0.95
CA LEU A 458 -16.19 -50.06 0.81
C LEU A 458 -15.22 -50.05 2.00
N ILE A 459 -13.93 -50.23 1.72
CA ILE A 459 -12.87 -50.23 2.74
C ILE A 459 -11.77 -49.25 2.32
N ILE A 460 -11.51 -48.24 3.12
CA ILE A 460 -10.40 -47.30 2.93
C ILE A 460 -9.10 -48.01 3.32
N SER A 461 -8.19 -48.19 2.37
CA SER A 461 -6.90 -48.83 2.60
C SER A 461 -5.83 -47.85 3.07
N LYS A 462 -5.83 -46.65 2.51
CA LYS A 462 -4.91 -45.56 2.87
C LYS A 462 -5.55 -44.24 2.52
N ALA A 463 -5.52 -43.29 3.45
CA ALA A 463 -5.92 -41.93 3.16
C ALA A 463 -4.98 -40.92 3.80
N LEU A 464 -4.53 -39.95 3.01
CA LEU A 464 -3.54 -38.96 3.40
C LEU A 464 -4.04 -37.56 3.08
N TYR A 465 -3.91 -36.64 4.04
CA TYR A 465 -4.36 -35.26 3.91
C TYR A 465 -3.20 -34.29 4.16
N GLY A 466 -3.03 -33.30 3.28
CA GLY A 466 -1.98 -32.30 3.41
C GLY A 466 -1.48 -31.82 2.06
N ARG A 467 -0.24 -31.32 2.03
CA ARG A 467 0.38 -30.81 0.81
C ARG A 467 1.08 -31.94 0.04
N PHE A 468 0.66 -32.14 -1.20
CA PHE A 468 1.35 -33.04 -2.13
C PHE A 468 2.17 -32.22 -3.12
N VAL A 469 3.49 -32.40 -3.08
CA VAL A 469 4.39 -31.83 -4.08
C VAL A 469 4.57 -32.88 -5.17
N TYR A 470 4.01 -32.63 -6.36
CA TYR A 470 4.35 -33.39 -7.54
C TYR A 470 5.78 -33.00 -7.94
N PRO A 471 6.72 -33.93 -8.12
CA PRO A 471 7.96 -33.60 -8.80
C PRO A 471 7.58 -33.01 -10.16
N GLN A 472 8.05 -31.80 -10.45
CA GLN A 472 7.93 -31.24 -11.79
C GLN A 472 8.55 -32.25 -12.76
N GLN A 473 7.84 -32.53 -13.86
CA GLN A 473 8.31 -33.40 -14.94
C GLN A 473 9.62 -32.86 -15.53
N ASP A 474 10.75 -33.26 -14.95
CA ASP A 474 11.92 -33.57 -15.76
C ASP A 474 11.76 -35.01 -16.25
N GLN A 475 11.90 -35.18 -17.56
CA GLN A 475 11.71 -36.45 -18.27
C GLN A 475 12.55 -37.58 -17.67
N TYR A 476 12.00 -38.81 -17.74
CA TYR A 476 12.59 -40.12 -17.39
C TYR A 476 12.55 -40.54 -15.91
N ASN A 477 11.39 -41.04 -15.47
CA ASN A 477 11.21 -42.45 -15.06
C ASN A 477 9.82 -42.63 -14.45
N SER A 478 9.01 -43.47 -15.08
CA SER A 478 7.82 -44.06 -14.47
C SER A 478 8.23 -44.88 -13.25
N ASP A 479 7.53 -44.69 -12.12
CA ASP A 479 7.49 -45.52 -10.89
C ASP A 479 8.00 -44.89 -9.58
N GLN A 480 8.21 -43.57 -9.51
CA GLN A 480 8.47 -42.92 -8.22
C GLN A 480 7.21 -42.29 -7.62
N ARG A 481 6.64 -42.98 -6.61
CA ARG A 481 5.60 -42.45 -5.72
C ARG A 481 6.08 -41.15 -5.06
N PRO A 482 5.18 -40.19 -4.78
CA PRO A 482 5.55 -38.91 -4.19
C PRO A 482 6.30 -39.11 -2.86
N ILE A 483 7.50 -38.54 -2.77
CA ILE A 483 8.35 -38.54 -1.58
C ILE A 483 7.60 -37.75 -0.49
N HIS A 484 7.19 -38.43 0.58
CA HIS A 484 6.53 -37.82 1.74
C HIS A 484 7.49 -36.85 2.43
N ARG A 485 7.16 -35.55 2.44
CA ARG A 485 7.71 -34.55 3.36
C ARG A 485 6.72 -34.30 4.50
N ASP A 486 7.24 -33.79 5.63
CA ASP A 486 6.66 -33.66 6.98
C ASP A 486 5.29 -32.94 7.13
N GLU A 487 4.57 -32.61 6.07
CA GLU A 487 3.33 -31.81 6.06
C GLU A 487 2.09 -32.61 5.60
N VAL A 488 2.06 -33.93 5.84
CA VAL A 488 0.95 -34.82 5.49
C VAL A 488 0.55 -35.68 6.68
N ILE A 489 -0.76 -35.84 6.89
CA ILE A 489 -1.35 -36.60 7.99
C ILE A 489 -2.09 -37.83 7.48
N ASP A 490 -2.08 -38.90 8.26
CA ASP A 490 -2.86 -40.12 7.98
C ASP A 490 -4.28 -39.99 8.56
N VAL A 491 -5.26 -39.99 7.66
CA VAL A 491 -6.70 -39.83 7.96
C VAL A 491 -7.50 -41.07 7.58
N THR A 492 -6.84 -42.23 7.47
CA THR A 492 -7.47 -43.51 7.12
C THR A 492 -8.56 -43.91 8.12
N ILE A 493 -8.27 -43.80 9.43
CA ILE A 493 -9.20 -44.18 10.49
C ILE A 493 -10.45 -43.28 10.51
N PRO A 494 -10.31 -41.94 10.55
CA PRO A 494 -11.46 -41.02 10.46
C PRO A 494 -12.34 -41.27 9.24
N LEU A 495 -11.76 -41.44 8.05
CA LEU A 495 -12.53 -41.65 6.83
C LEU A 495 -13.26 -42.99 6.82
N GLN A 496 -12.62 -44.06 7.31
CA GLN A 496 -13.30 -45.35 7.43
C GLN A 496 -14.49 -45.28 8.40
N CYS A 497 -14.41 -44.45 9.44
CA CYS A 497 -15.51 -44.26 10.40
C CYS A 497 -16.75 -43.59 9.76
N LEU A 498 -16.56 -42.84 8.67
CA LEU A 498 -17.62 -42.13 7.96
C LEU A 498 -18.29 -42.99 6.87
N VAL A 499 -17.78 -44.21 6.60
CA VAL A 499 -18.39 -45.14 5.64
C VAL A 499 -19.71 -45.68 6.19
N LYS A 500 -20.78 -45.54 5.40
CA LYS A 500 -22.11 -46.11 5.69
C LYS A 500 -22.66 -46.76 4.44
N ASP A 501 -23.20 -47.97 4.57
CA ASP A 501 -23.81 -48.73 3.47
C ASP A 501 -22.90 -48.83 2.23
N SER A 502 -21.63 -49.16 2.44
CA SER A 502 -20.60 -49.23 1.40
C SER A 502 -20.43 -47.95 0.55
N LYS A 503 -20.73 -46.77 1.11
CA LYS A 503 -20.53 -45.45 0.49
C LYS A 503 -19.88 -44.47 1.47
N LEU A 504 -19.12 -43.53 0.92
CA LEU A 504 -18.58 -42.38 1.66
C LEU A 504 -18.98 -41.10 0.92
N ILE A 505 -19.58 -40.17 1.67
CA ILE A 505 -20.01 -38.86 1.17
C ILE A 505 -19.42 -37.77 2.06
N LEU A 506 -18.57 -36.92 1.49
CA LEU A 506 -18.09 -35.68 2.09
C LEU A 506 -18.68 -34.50 1.30
N TYR A 507 -19.16 -33.51 2.03
CA TYR A 507 -19.75 -32.30 1.45
C TYR A 507 -18.68 -31.23 1.15
N ASP A 508 -19.10 -30.14 0.54
CA ASP A 508 -18.24 -29.00 0.20
C ASP A 508 -17.93 -28.20 1.48
N ALA A 509 -16.82 -28.55 2.13
CA ALA A 509 -16.31 -27.95 3.36
C ALA A 509 -14.82 -28.30 3.51
N SER A 510 -14.07 -27.53 4.29
CA SER A 510 -12.66 -27.86 4.57
C SER A 510 -12.58 -29.19 5.31
N LYS A 511 -11.79 -30.11 4.79
CA LYS A 511 -11.62 -31.46 5.39
C LYS A 511 -10.85 -31.38 6.71
N SER A 512 -10.12 -30.29 6.95
CA SER A 512 -9.41 -30.03 8.21
C SER A 512 -10.34 -29.89 9.43
N GLU A 513 -11.63 -29.59 9.20
CA GLU A 513 -12.64 -29.46 10.27
C GLU A 513 -13.28 -30.80 10.66
N LEU A 514 -13.01 -31.88 9.92
CA LEU A 514 -13.57 -33.19 10.22
C LEU A 514 -12.94 -33.77 11.51
N PRO A 515 -13.71 -34.49 12.34
CA PRO A 515 -13.16 -35.11 13.54
C PRO A 515 -12.03 -36.09 13.19
N GLY A 516 -10.86 -35.91 13.81
CA GLY A 516 -9.66 -36.70 13.51
C GLY A 516 -8.80 -36.14 12.36
N PHE A 517 -9.19 -35.01 11.78
CA PHE A 517 -8.37 -34.22 10.86
C PHE A 517 -7.81 -32.99 11.59
N TYR A 518 -6.71 -32.48 11.08
CA TYR A 518 -6.21 -31.13 11.34
C TYR A 518 -5.50 -30.62 10.09
N ASP A 519 -5.21 -29.32 10.04
CA ASP A 519 -4.46 -28.72 8.93
C ASP A 519 -2.94 -28.85 9.18
N PRO A 520 -2.17 -29.61 8.38
CA PRO A 520 -0.72 -29.69 8.52
C PRO A 520 0.06 -28.59 7.79
N CYS A 521 -0.58 -27.80 6.92
CA CYS A 521 0.08 -26.80 6.07
C CYS A 521 -0.82 -25.56 5.88
N VAL A 522 -0.97 -24.79 6.97
CA VAL A 522 -1.76 -23.55 7.00
C VAL A 522 -1.26 -22.54 5.95
N GLY A 523 -2.20 -21.95 5.21
CA GLY A 523 -1.91 -20.97 4.15
C GLY A 523 -1.50 -21.59 2.81
N GLU A 524 -1.45 -22.92 2.69
CA GLU A 524 -1.04 -23.62 1.47
C GLU A 524 -2.16 -24.50 0.90
N GLU A 525 -2.02 -24.91 -0.38
CA GLU A 525 -3.01 -25.76 -1.02
C GLU A 525 -2.94 -27.21 -0.52
N LYS A 526 -4.06 -27.67 0.07
CA LYS A 526 -4.22 -29.01 0.65
C LYS A 526 -5.03 -29.91 -0.27
N GLN A 527 -4.66 -31.17 -0.30
CA GLN A 527 -5.39 -32.22 -1.02
C GLN A 527 -5.60 -33.43 -0.09
N LEU A 528 -6.57 -34.26 -0.45
CA LEU A 528 -6.88 -35.54 0.18
C LEU A 528 -6.67 -36.64 -0.85
N LEU A 529 -5.70 -37.51 -0.60
CA LEU A 529 -5.50 -38.77 -1.31
C LEU A 529 -6.32 -39.86 -0.61
N ILE A 530 -7.11 -40.61 -1.37
CA ILE A 530 -7.89 -41.74 -0.86
C ILE A 530 -7.64 -42.95 -1.74
N GLN A 531 -7.13 -44.02 -1.13
CA GLN A 531 -7.07 -45.36 -1.69
C GLN A 531 -8.08 -46.24 -0.96
N TYR A 532 -8.88 -46.99 -1.72
CA TYR A 532 -9.95 -47.81 -1.18
C TYR A 532 -10.19 -49.08 -2.00
N LEU A 533 -10.69 -50.11 -1.32
CA LEU A 533 -11.17 -51.35 -1.89
C LEU A 533 -12.69 -51.31 -1.99
N PHE A 534 -13.24 -51.70 -3.15
CA PHE A 534 -14.66 -51.93 -3.33
C PHE A 534 -14.86 -53.15 -4.24
N ARG A 535 -15.65 -54.14 -3.81
CA ARG A 535 -15.86 -55.39 -4.56
C ARG A 535 -14.55 -56.09 -4.98
N ASN A 536 -13.56 -56.14 -4.08
CA ASN A 536 -12.21 -56.68 -4.32
C ASN A 536 -11.40 -55.96 -5.41
N GLN A 537 -11.77 -54.74 -5.79
CA GLN A 537 -11.00 -53.91 -6.73
C GLN A 537 -10.45 -52.67 -6.02
N THR A 538 -9.20 -52.36 -6.28
CA THR A 538 -8.51 -51.19 -5.72
C THR A 538 -8.86 -49.95 -6.54
N HIS A 539 -9.14 -48.86 -5.83
CA HIS A 539 -9.46 -47.56 -6.39
C HIS A 539 -8.63 -46.47 -5.70
N GLU A 540 -8.31 -45.40 -6.42
CA GLU A 540 -7.54 -44.26 -5.94
C GLU A 540 -8.11 -42.96 -6.50
N CYS A 541 -8.18 -41.92 -5.66
CA CYS A 541 -8.52 -40.57 -6.09
C CYS A 541 -7.83 -39.50 -5.25
N ILE A 542 -7.56 -38.35 -5.87
CA ILE A 542 -7.02 -37.15 -5.23
C ILE A 542 -8.05 -36.04 -5.34
N VAL A 543 -8.37 -35.39 -4.23
CA VAL A 543 -9.42 -34.37 -4.15
C VAL A 543 -8.91 -33.13 -3.42
N LYS A 544 -9.28 -31.93 -3.89
CA LYS A 544 -8.95 -30.65 -3.22
C LYS A 544 -9.62 -30.54 -1.85
N ASP A 545 -9.10 -29.71 -0.95
CA ASP A 545 -9.61 -29.56 0.42
C ASP A 545 -11.12 -29.30 0.51
N ASN A 546 -11.65 -28.36 -0.28
CA ASN A 546 -13.08 -28.02 -0.21
C ASN A 546 -13.95 -28.91 -1.11
N ALA A 547 -13.39 -29.58 -2.12
CA ALA A 547 -14.21 -30.30 -3.09
C ALA A 547 -14.97 -31.50 -2.46
N PRO A 548 -16.25 -31.72 -2.82
CA PRO A 548 -17.03 -32.83 -2.29
C PRO A 548 -16.49 -34.18 -2.77
N VAL A 549 -16.64 -35.22 -1.93
CA VAL A 549 -16.21 -36.59 -2.25
C VAL A 549 -17.41 -37.52 -2.19
N ARG A 550 -17.62 -38.30 -3.26
CA ARG A 550 -18.63 -39.37 -3.29
C ARG A 550 -17.97 -40.63 -3.86
N ILE A 551 -17.71 -41.63 -3.02
CA ILE A 551 -17.10 -42.90 -3.43
C ILE A 551 -17.98 -44.08 -2.96
N PRO A 552 -17.99 -45.21 -3.68
CA PRO A 552 -17.14 -45.60 -4.81
C PRO A 552 -17.55 -45.02 -6.18
N LEU A 553 -16.58 -44.75 -7.05
CA LEU A 553 -16.76 -44.30 -8.44
C LEU A 553 -15.96 -45.20 -9.41
N PRO A 554 -16.53 -45.61 -10.56
CA PRO A 554 -15.81 -46.46 -11.54
C PRO A 554 -14.54 -45.82 -12.10
N SER A 555 -14.51 -44.49 -12.22
CA SER A 555 -13.37 -43.72 -12.72
C SER A 555 -12.13 -43.78 -11.81
N HIS A 556 -12.30 -44.16 -10.55
CA HIS A 556 -11.20 -44.24 -9.59
C HIS A 556 -10.48 -45.60 -9.64
N ARG A 557 -10.95 -46.55 -10.45
CA ARG A 557 -10.41 -47.92 -10.47
C ARG A 557 -8.96 -47.92 -10.95
N VAL A 558 -8.07 -48.53 -10.17
CA VAL A 558 -6.67 -48.72 -10.52
C VAL A 558 -6.54 -50.04 -11.29
N ASN A 559 -6.10 -49.98 -12.54
CA ASN A 559 -5.81 -51.18 -13.33
C ASN A 559 -4.54 -51.83 -12.78
N THR A 560 -4.71 -52.83 -11.94
CA THR A 560 -3.64 -53.75 -11.55
C THR A 560 -3.42 -54.69 -12.74
N THR A 561 -2.27 -54.54 -13.40
CA THR A 561 -1.78 -55.51 -14.40
C THR A 561 -1.17 -56.71 -13.71
#